data_AF-A0A4U9RHW5-F1
#
_entry.id   AF-A0A4U9RHW5-F1
#
_cell.length_a   1.000
_cell.length_b   1.000
_cell.length_c   1.000
_cell.angle_alpha   90.00
_cell.angle_beta   90.00
_cell.angle_gamma   90.00
#
_symmetry.space_group_name_H-M   'P 1'
#
loop_
_entity.id
_entity.type
_entity.pdbx_description
1 polymer ?
#
loop_
_entity_poly.entity_id
_entity_poly.type
_entity_poly.pdbx_seq_one_letter_code
_entity_poly.pdbx_strand_id
1 'polypeptide(L)' 'MGDIKLTVTQEKREETIDKILILIENQFEGVEVTALFTKVLLQEAIRIIEDRCLLAPISVINHTLENRE' A
#
# COMPACT_ATOMS: atom_id res chain seq x y z
N MET A 1 5.53 -4.15 26.33
CA MET A 1 6.09 -4.17 24.97
C MET A 1 6.18 -2.73 24.53
N GLY A 2 7.39 -2.25 24.23
CA GLY A 2 7.62 -0.84 23.95
C GLY A 2 6.83 -0.40 22.73
N ASP A 3 5.91 0.54 22.93
CA ASP A 3 5.22 1.24 21.87
C ASP A 3 6.27 1.79 20.91
N ILE A 4 6.37 1.20 19.72
CA ILE A 4 7.12 1.79 18.61
C ILE A 4 6.31 3.01 18.19
N LYS A 5 6.45 4.10 18.94
CA LYS A 5 5.98 5.42 18.56
C LYS A 5 6.95 5.94 17.51
N LEU A 6 6.93 5.31 16.35
CA LEU A 6 7.49 5.90 15.13
C LEU A 6 6.55 7.05 14.81
N THR A 7 6.82 8.23 15.37
CA THR A 7 6.17 9.47 14.95
C THR A 7 6.64 9.74 13.53
N VAL A 8 6.00 9.09 12.56
CA VAL A 8 6.08 9.47 11.16
C VAL A 8 5.59 10.91 11.10
N THR A 9 6.45 11.81 10.65
CA THR A 9 6.08 13.22 10.50
C THR A 9 4.92 13.33 9.51
N GLN A 10 4.09 14.36 9.67
CA GLN A 10 2.99 14.59 8.73
C GLN A 10 3.49 14.68 7.30
N GLU A 11 4.59 15.40 7.09
CA GLU A 11 5.30 15.51 5.80
C GLU A 11 5.64 14.14 5.20
N LYS A 12 6.19 13.22 6.00
CA LYS A 12 6.56 11.89 5.49
C LYS A 12 5.34 11.04 5.12
N ARG A 13 4.21 11.23 5.81
CA ARG A 13 2.94 10.58 5.45
C ARG A 13 2.42 11.14 4.12
N GLU A 14 2.40 12.45 3.96
CA GLU A 14 1.96 13.12 2.74
C GLU A 14 2.84 12.70 1.54
N GLU A 15 4.17 12.76 1.69
CA GLU A 15 5.12 12.32 0.66
C GLU A 15 4.91 10.85 0.26
N THR A 16 4.57 9.98 1.22
CA THR A 16 4.32 8.56 0.94
C THR A 16 2.99 8.37 0.21
N ILE A 17 1.95 9.11 0.59
CA ILE A 17 0.66 9.10 -0.11
C ILE A 17 0.85 9.53 -1.56
N ASP A 18 1.59 10.61 -1.81
CA ASP A 18 1.87 11.09 -3.18
C ASP A 18 2.57 10.02 -4.02
N LYS A 19 3.56 9.31 -3.45
CA LYS A 19 4.23 8.20 -4.13
C LYS A 19 3.29 7.06 -4.47
N ILE A 20 2.33 6.74 -3.60
CA ILE A 20 1.31 5.72 -3.87
C ILE A 20 0.40 6.17 -5.02
N LEU A 21 -0.01 7.44 -5.03
CA LEU A 21 -0.85 7.99 -6.10
C LEU A 21 -0.12 7.97 -7.46
N ILE A 22 1.14 8.40 -7.49
CA ILE A 22 1.99 8.34 -8.70
C ILE A 22 2.17 6.89 -9.17
N LEU A 23 2.35 5.95 -8.25
CA LEU A 23 2.42 4.52 -8.60
C LEU A 23 1.15 4.06 -9.30
N ILE A 24 -0.03 4.40 -8.76
CA ILE A 24 -1.31 4.02 -9.35
C ILE A 24 -1.47 4.65 -10.74
N GLU A 25 -1.20 5.95 -10.88
CA GLU A 25 -1.28 6.64 -12.17
C GLU A 25 -0.40 5.98 -13.24
N ASN A 26 0.85 5.66 -12.91
CA ASN A 26 1.78 5.03 -13.84
C ASN A 26 1.39 3.58 -14.21
N GLN A 27 0.82 2.81 -13.28
CA GLN A 27 0.42 1.42 -13.56
C GLN A 27 -0.83 1.30 -14.44
N PHE A 28 -1.67 2.33 -14.45
CA PHE A 28 -2.92 2.37 -15.21
C PHE A 28 -2.85 3.41 -16.35
N GLU A 29 -1.68 3.60 -16.95
CA GLU A 29 -1.50 4.50 -18.08
C GLU A 29 -2.51 4.19 -19.21
N GLY A 30 -3.20 5.21 -19.72
CA GLY A 30 -4.25 5.06 -20.73
C GLY A 30 -5.63 4.69 -20.18
N VAL A 31 -5.78 4.55 -18.86
CA VAL A 31 -7.07 4.44 -18.17
C VAL A 31 -7.35 5.73 -17.41
N GLU A 32 -8.60 6.18 -17.41
CA GLU A 32 -9.02 7.31 -16.57
C GLU A 32 -9.01 6.89 -15.09
N VAL A 33 -7.90 7.18 -14.40
CA VAL A 33 -7.75 6.94 -12.96
C VAL A 33 -8.54 7.98 -12.18
N THR A 34 -9.79 7.66 -11.85
CA THR A 34 -10.65 8.54 -11.05
C THR A 34 -10.41 8.36 -9.55
N ALA A 35 -10.80 9.35 -8.74
CA ALA A 35 -10.75 9.25 -7.28
C ALA A 35 -11.55 8.05 -6.74
N LEU A 36 -12.69 7.70 -7.38
CA LEU A 36 -13.48 6.53 -7.01
C LEU A 36 -12.73 5.22 -7.29
N PHE A 37 -12.09 5.12 -8.46
CA PHE A 37 -11.26 3.98 -8.82
C PHE A 37 -10.13 3.77 -7.81
N THR A 38 -9.35 4.83 -7.55
CA THR A 38 -8.23 4.78 -6.60
C THR A 38 -8.68 4.39 -5.20
N LYS A 39 -9.84 4.90 -4.74
CA LYS A 39 -10.42 4.51 -3.45
C LYS A 39 -10.73 3.01 -3.41
N VAL A 40 -11.39 2.46 -4.41
CA VAL A 40 -11.76 1.04 -4.46
C VAL A 40 -10.50 0.17 -4.49
N LEU A 41 -9.51 0.52 -5.31
CA LEU A 41 -8.23 -0.18 -5.39
C LEU A 41 -7.50 -0.22 -4.03
N LEU A 42 -7.42 0.91 -3.33
CA LEU A 42 -6.78 0.96 -2.01
C LEU A 42 -7.56 0.15 -0.95
N GLN A 43 -8.89 0.13 -1.01
CA GLN A 43 -9.72 -0.68 -0.13
C GLN A 43 -9.51 -2.18 -0.37
N GLU A 44 -9.43 -2.60 -1.63
CA GLU A 44 -9.10 -3.99 -1.97
C GLU A 44 -7.68 -4.36 -1.54
N ALA A 45 -6.71 -3.46 -1.73
CA ALA A 45 -5.33 -3.68 -1.27
C ALA A 45 -5.27 -3.89 0.24
N ILE A 46 -5.97 -3.07 1.04
CA ILE A 46 -6.08 -3.26 2.50
C ILE A 46 -6.67 -4.64 2.80
N ARG A 47 -7.78 -5.02 2.17
CA ARG A 47 -8.42 -6.33 2.40
C ARG A 47 -7.47 -7.49 2.08
N ILE A 48 -6.72 -7.40 0.98
CA ILE A 48 -5.74 -8.42 0.57
C ILE A 48 -4.60 -8.50 1.58
N ILE A 49 -4.11 -7.36 2.07
CA ILE A 49 -3.07 -7.32 3.10
C ILE A 49 -3.60 -7.94 4.39
N GLU A 50 -4.78 -7.54 4.85
CA GLU A 50 -5.40 -8.10 6.07
C GLU A 50 -5.61 -9.61 5.96
N ASP A 51 -6.16 -10.09 4.84
CA ASP A 51 -6.42 -11.51 4.58
C ASP A 51 -5.12 -12.33 4.53
N ARG A 52 -4.09 -11.80 3.85
CA ARG A 52 -2.82 -12.51 3.68
C ARG A 52 -1.91 -12.40 4.91
N CYS A 53 -2.10 -11.38 5.75
CA CYS A 53 -1.02 -10.88 6.61
C CYS A 53 -1.48 -10.47 8.00
N LEU A 54 -2.62 -10.99 8.48
CA LEU A 54 -3.24 -10.80 9.80
C LEU A 54 -2.31 -10.29 10.93
N LEU A 55 -1.08 -10.83 11.05
CA LEU A 55 -0.06 -10.37 12.02
C LEU A 55 1.40 -10.32 11.48
N ALA A 56 1.61 -10.43 10.16
CA ALA A 56 2.96 -10.55 9.59
C ALA A 56 3.50 -9.22 9.03
N PRO A 57 4.79 -8.87 9.25
CA PRO A 57 5.39 -7.67 8.66
C PRO A 57 5.35 -7.69 7.13
N ILE A 58 5.18 -6.53 6.50
CA ILE A 58 5.07 -6.42 5.02
C ILE A 58 6.28 -7.00 4.29
N SER A 59 7.47 -6.86 4.87
CA SER A 59 8.72 -7.43 4.34
C SER A 59 8.68 -8.96 4.19
N VAL A 60 7.90 -9.65 5.03
CA VAL A 60 7.73 -11.11 4.94
C VAL A 60 6.78 -11.48 3.80
N ILE A 61 5.77 -10.65 3.51
CA ILE A 61 4.79 -10.89 2.45
C ILE A 61 5.44 -10.84 1.07
N ASN A 62 6.30 -9.85 0.81
CA ASN A 62 6.93 -9.68 -0.50
C ASN A 62 7.81 -10.88 -0.89
N HIS A 63 8.53 -11.47 0.07
CA HIS A 63 9.30 -12.68 -0.18
C HIS A 63 8.42 -13.90 -0.53
N THR A 64 7.20 -13.99 -0.01
CA THR A 64 6.28 -15.09 -0.35
C THR A 64 5.65 -14.93 -1.74
N LEU A 65 5.63 -13.70 -2.28
CA LEU A 65 5.12 -13.41 -3.62
C LEU A 65 6.17 -13.70 -4.71
N GLU A 66 7.44 -13.37 -4.48
CA GLU A 66 8.54 -13.65 -5.42
C GLU A 66 8.86 -15.15 -5.55
N ASN A 67 8.53 -15.96 -4.53
CA ASN A 67 8.77 -17.42 -4.56
C ASN A 67 7.59 -18.24 -5.13
N ARG A 68 6.62 -17.60 -5.79
CA ARG A 68 5.49 -18.27 -6.46
C ARG A 68 5.60 -18.28 -8.00
N GLU A 69 6.75 -17.86 -8.55
CA GLU A 69 7.11 -18.03 -9.96
C GLU A 69 7.84 -19.37 -10.21
#